data_AF-A0A2V9R850-F1
#
_entry.id   AF-A0A2V9R850-F1
#
_cell.length_a   1.000
_cell.length_b   1.000
_cell.length_c   1.000
_cell.angle_alpha   90.00
_cell.angle_beta   90.00
_cell.angle_gamma   90.00
#
_symmetry.space_group_name_H-M   'P 1'
#
loop_
_entity.id
_entity.type
_entity.pdbx_description
1 polymer ?
#
loop_
_entity_poly.entity_id
_entity_poly.type
_entity_poly.pdbx_seq_one_letter_code
_entity_poly.pdbx_strand_id
1 'polypeptide(L)' 'MSSIHGVKSFAGLRSRATQVYFGSHPLWVADLEDIIRSKRALGRPKDRAVLEILEKTRNEKEKEKA' A
#
# COMPACT_ATOMS: atom_id res chain seq x y z
N MET A 1 0.35 19.72 -9.65
CA MET A 1 -0.25 19.01 -8.50
C MET A 1 0.11 17.54 -8.60
N SER A 2 0.84 16.99 -7.64
CA SER A 2 1.18 15.56 -7.62
C SER A 2 -0.05 14.73 -7.31
N SER A 3 -0.60 14.03 -8.30
CA SER A 3 -1.70 13.07 -8.11
C SER A 3 -1.13 11.72 -7.73
N ILE A 4 -1.66 11.13 -6.66
CA ILE A 4 -1.38 9.74 -6.31
C ILE A 4 -2.41 8.87 -7.03
N HIS A 5 -1.96 8.11 -8.02
CA HIS A 5 -2.84 7.23 -8.78
C HIS A 5 -3.36 6.08 -7.90
N GLY A 6 -4.65 5.76 -8.05
CA GLY A 6 -5.29 4.66 -7.33
C GLY A 6 -5.68 4.96 -5.88
N VAL A 7 -5.58 6.21 -5.40
CA VAL A 7 -6.16 6.60 -4.09
C VAL A 7 -7.20 7.70 -4.27
N LYS A 8 -8.29 7.65 -3.49
CA LYS A 8 -9.40 8.61 -3.60
C LYS A 8 -9.03 10.00 -3.08
N SER A 9 -8.29 10.07 -1.97
CA SER A 9 -7.83 11.31 -1.37
C SER A 9 -6.63 11.07 -0.44
N PHE A 10 -5.83 12.11 -0.22
CA PHE A 10 -4.72 12.04 0.74
C PHE A 10 -5.22 11.82 2.17
N ALA A 11 -6.28 12.53 2.60
CA ALA A 11 -6.85 12.36 3.93
C ALA A 11 -7.31 10.91 4.19
N GLY A 12 -7.95 10.29 3.19
CA GLY A 12 -8.35 8.89 3.29
C GLY A 12 -7.16 7.92 3.32
N LEU A 13 -6.11 8.19 2.54
CA LEU A 13 -4.87 7.41 2.61
C LEU A 13 -4.21 7.53 3.99
N ARG A 14 -4.15 8.77 4.51
CA ARG A 14 -3.51 9.11 5.78
C ARG A 14 -4.21 8.48 6.99
N SER A 15 -5.54 8.39 6.97
CA SER A 15 -6.31 7.82 8.08
C SER A 15 -6.14 6.31 8.23
N ARG A 16 -5.82 5.60 7.15
CA ARG A 16 -5.51 4.15 7.16
C ARG A 16 -4.02 3.83 7.26
N ALA A 17 -3.15 4.84 7.16
CA ALA A 17 -1.72 4.63 7.24
C ALA A 17 -1.32 4.14 8.65
N THR A 18 -0.32 3.26 8.70
CA THR A 18 0.29 2.78 9.95
C THR A 18 1.65 3.42 10.15
N GLN A 19 2.00 3.73 11.40
CA GLN A 19 3.33 4.24 11.74
C GLN A 19 4.28 3.06 11.96
N VAL A 20 5.40 3.07 11.26
CA VAL A 20 6.49 2.09 11.40
C VAL A 20 7.77 2.82 11.76
N TYR A 21 8.63 2.19 12.56
CA TYR A 21 9.87 2.80 13.01
C TYR A 21 11.04 2.28 12.20
N PHE A 22 11.81 3.20 11.61
CA PHE A 22 13.10 2.92 10.98
C PHE A 22 14.19 3.55 11.86
N GLY A 23 14.81 2.73 12.71
CA GLY A 23 15.64 3.23 13.81
C GLY A 23 14.80 4.09 14.77
N SER A 24 15.25 5.31 15.06
CA SER A 24 14.53 6.27 15.89
C SER A 24 13.48 7.11 15.14
N HIS A 25 13.33 6.92 13.82
CA HIS A 25 12.47 7.76 13.00
C HIS A 25 11.16 7.05 12.64
N PRO A 26 10.01 7.60 13.03
CA PRO A 26 8.74 7.07 12.59
C PRO A 26 8.40 7.51 11.16
N LEU A 27 7.98 6.57 10.33
CA LEU A 27 7.44 6.80 9.01
C LEU A 27 5.99 6.35 8.91
N TRP A 28 5.18 7.11 8.19
CA TRP A 28 3.82 6.73 7.84
C TRP A 28 3.83 5.91 6.57
N VAL A 29 3.33 4.68 6.66
CA VAL A 29 3.21 3.75 5.53
C VAL A 29 1.74 3.52 5.25
N ALA A 30 1.37 3.66 3.97
CA ALA A 30 0.01 3.38 3.51
C ALA A 30 -0.39 1.93 3.79
N ASP A 31 -1.70 1.71 3.96
CA ASP A 31 -2.21 0.34 4.09
C ASP A 31 -1.93 -0.49 2.82
N LEU A 32 -1.74 -1.79 2.99
CA LEU A 32 -1.38 -2.72 1.92
C LEU A 32 -2.42 -2.69 0.78
N GLU A 33 -3.71 -2.55 1.09
CA GLU A 33 -4.76 -2.45 0.07
C GLU A 33 -4.65 -1.19 -0.78
N ASP A 34 -4.32 -0.05 -0.15
CA ASP A 34 -4.12 1.19 -0.87
C ASP A 34 -2.85 1.13 -1.76
N ILE A 35 -1.80 0.44 -1.30
CA ILE A 35 -0.60 0.19 -2.11
C ILE A 35 -0.96 -0.66 -3.34
N ILE A 36 -1.63 -1.79 -3.17
CA ILE A 36 -2.05 -2.67 -4.28
C ILE A 36 -2.90 -1.89 -5.30
N ARG A 37 -3.89 -1.12 -4.82
CA ARG A 37 -4.75 -0.29 -5.67
C ARG A 37 -3.95 0.73 -6.48
N SER A 38 -2.96 1.39 -5.86
CA SER A 38 -2.07 2.33 -6.55
C SER A 38 -1.22 1.64 -7.62
N LYS A 39 -0.68 0.46 -7.33
CA LYS A 39 0.12 -0.34 -8.26
C LYS A 39 -0.69 -0.82 -9.46
N ARG A 40 -1.90 -1.32 -9.24
CA ARG A 40 -2.84 -1.68 -10.32
C ARG A 40 -3.20 -0.48 -11.19
N ALA A 41 -3.46 0.68 -10.59
CA ALA A 41 -3.82 1.90 -11.33
C ALA A 41 -2.69 2.45 -12.22
N LEU A 42 -1.43 2.32 -11.77
CA LEU A 42 -0.27 2.75 -12.55
C LEU A 42 0.12 1.77 -13.65
N GLY A 43 0.02 0.46 -13.38
CA GLY A 43 0.17 -0.60 -14.38
C GLY A 43 1.53 -0.66 -15.09
N ARG A 44 2.58 0.00 -14.59
CA ARG A 44 3.91 0.00 -15.21
C ARG A 44 4.51 -1.41 -15.11
N PRO A 45 5.46 -1.81 -15.98
CA PRO A 45 6.06 -3.15 -15.94
C PRO A 45 6.57 -3.57 -14.55
N LYS A 46 7.24 -2.65 -13.85
CA LYS A 46 7.72 -2.85 -12.48
C LYS A 46 6.61 -2.96 -11.44
N ASP A 47 5.50 -2.23 -11.62
CA ASP A 47 4.36 -2.32 -10.70
C ASP A 47 3.68 -3.68 -10.86
N ARG A 48 3.51 -4.16 -12.11
CA ARG A 48 2.97 -5.50 -12.39
C ARG A 48 3.82 -6.62 -11.81
N ALA A 49 5.15 -6.54 -11.93
CA ALA A 49 6.06 -7.55 -11.40
C ALA A 49 5.95 -7.71 -9.88
N VAL A 50 5.61 -6.64 -9.15
CA VAL A 50 5.51 -6.66 -7.68
C VAL A 50 4.10 -7.03 -7.17
N LEU A 51 3.07 -6.90 -8.01
CA LEU A 51 1.67 -7.10 -7.60
C LEU A 51 1.42 -8.51 -7.04
N GLU A 52 1.97 -9.55 -7.67
CA GLU A 52 1.79 -10.93 -7.22
C GLU A 52 2.26 -11.13 -5.77
N ILE A 53 3.41 -10.56 -5.44
CA ILE A 53 3.98 -10.65 -4.09
C ILE A 53 3.08 -9.93 -3.08
N LEU A 54 2.66 -8.71 -3.40
CA LEU A 54 1.79 -7.92 -2.51
C LEU A 54 0.45 -8.61 -2.24
N GLU A 55 -0.15 -9.22 -3.28
CA GLU A 55 -1.41 -9.95 -3.17
C GLU A 55 -1.26 -11.23 -2.34
N LYS A 56 -0.16 -11.98 -2.53
CA LYS A 56 0.16 -13.14 -1.66
C LYS A 56 0.32 -12.71 -0.21
N THR A 57 1.10 -11.65 0.06
CA THR A 57 1.29 -11.12 1.41
C THR A 57 -0.04 -10.73 2.06
N ARG A 58 -0.94 -10.10 1.32
CA ARG A 58 -2.27 -9.77 1.83
C ARG A 58 -3.05 -11.04 2.19
N ASN A 59 -3.10 -12.03 1.30
CA ASN A 59 -3.86 -13.25 1.54
C ASN A 59 -3.34 -14.00 2.79
N GLU A 60 -2.02 -14.04 3.01
CA GLU A 60 -1.46 -14.62 4.24
C GLU A 60 -1.86 -13.79 5.48
N LYS A 61 -1.80 -12.46 5.41
CA LYS A 61 -2.24 -11.57 6.50
C LYS A 61 -3.74 -11.72 6.83
N GLU A 62 -4.58 -12.05 5.85
CA GLU A 62 -6.00 -12.34 6.05
C GLU A 62 -6.22 -13.68 6.75
N LYS A 63 -5.44 -14.72 6.39
CA LYS A 63 -5.48 -16.03 7.06
C LYS A 63 -5.07 -15.94 8.53
N GLU A 64 -4.03 -15.17 8.85
CA GLU A 64 -3.57 -14.99 10.24
C GLU A 64 -4.60 -14.31 11.14
N LYS A 65 -5.56 -13.60 10.56
CA LYS A 65 -6.62 -12.89 11.30
C LYS A 65 -7.90 -13.71 11.47
N ALA A 66 -8.05 -14.82 10.74
CA ALA A 66 -9.21 -15.71 10.75
C ALA A 66 -9.07 -16.79 11.82
#